data_AF-A0AA92BQ84-F1
#
_entry.id   AF-A0AA92BQ84-F1
#
_cell.length_a   1.000
_cell.length_b   1.000
_cell.length_c   1.000
_cell.angle_alpha   90.00
_cell.angle_beta   90.00
_cell.angle_gamma   90.00
#
_symmetry.space_group_name_H-M   'P 1'
#
loop_
_entity.id
_entity.type
_entity.pdbx_description
1 polymer ?
#
loop_
_entity_poly.entity_id
_entity_poly.type
_entity_poly.pdbx_seq_one_letter_code
_entity_poly.pdbx_strand_id
1 'polypeptide(L)'
;MAFTKIIFKNPNTGAIKEAPVGFSWTVFFFGFIPALFRADWKWAAIMFLLSMFTFGLSNLVFMFIYNKLFVRDLIGAGFKAQSIASGDLSFASSRIGMEIPRLEAA
;
A
#
# COMPACT_ATOMS: atom_id res chain seq x y z
N MET A 1 8.68 -4.07 -10.47
CA MET A 1 7.98 -4.94 -9.48
C MET A 1 7.94 -4.19 -8.16
N ALA A 2 6.98 -4.48 -7.28
CA ALA A 2 7.14 -4.07 -5.89
C ALA A 2 8.46 -4.68 -5.40
N PHE A 3 9.43 -3.84 -5.04
CA PHE A 3 10.78 -4.32 -4.75
C PHE A 3 10.85 -4.95 -3.36
N THR A 4 9.86 -4.68 -2.52
CA THR A 4 9.68 -5.29 -1.21
C THR A 4 8.21 -5.31 -0.79
N LYS A 5 7.90 -6.08 0.24
CA LYS A 5 6.60 -6.13 0.93
C LYS A 5 6.82 -5.93 2.41
N ILE A 6 6.01 -5.07 3.03
CA ILE A 6 6.03 -4.84 4.47
C ILE A 6 4.81 -5.53 5.07
N ILE A 7 5.02 -6.29 6.13
CA ILE A 7 3.97 -6.90 6.93
C ILE A 7 3.64 -5.92 8.06
N PHE A 8 2.41 -5.42 8.05
CA PHE A 8 1.87 -4.53 9.05
C PHE A 8 0.98 -5.30 10.02
N LYS A 9 1.10 -5.01 11.31
CA LYS A 9 0.21 -5.52 12.35
C LYS A 9 -0.36 -4.36 13.16
N ASN A 10 -1.65 -4.39 13.39
CA ASN A 10 -2.30 -3.44 14.29
C ASN A 10 -2.16 -3.96 15.74
N PRO A 11 -1.51 -3.23 16.65
CA PRO A 11 -1.31 -3.68 18.03
C PRO A 11 -2.63 -3.75 18.83
N ASN A 12 -3.64 -2.95 18.45
CA ASN A 12 -4.90 -2.87 19.18
C ASN A 12 -5.90 -3.95 18.74
N THR A 13 -5.89 -4.34 17.47
CA THR A 13 -6.85 -5.32 16.91
C THR A 13 -6.22 -6.66 16.54
N GLY A 14 -4.89 -6.75 16.50
CA GLY A 14 -4.17 -7.93 16.04
C GLY A 14 -4.22 -8.17 14.52
N ALA A 15 -4.94 -7.34 13.75
CA ALA A 15 -5.08 -7.49 12.31
C ALA A 15 -3.73 -7.37 11.59
N ILE A 16 -3.46 -8.30 10.67
CA ILE A 16 -2.24 -8.33 9.86
C ILE A 16 -2.59 -7.97 8.42
N LYS A 17 -1.81 -7.07 7.80
CA LYS A 17 -1.95 -6.65 6.41
C LYS A 17 -0.60 -6.60 5.72
N GLU A 18 -0.55 -7.11 4.49
CA GLU A 18 0.63 -7.02 3.64
C GLU A 18 0.53 -5.82 2.72
N ALA A 19 1.58 -4.99 2.70
CA ALA A 19 1.66 -3.81 1.85
C ALA A 19 2.89 -3.88 0.94
N PRO A 20 2.71 -4.08 -0.38
CA PRO A 20 3.80 -3.98 -1.34
C PRO A 20 4.28 -2.54 -1.47
N VAL A 21 5.58 -2.34 -1.69
CA VAL A 21 6.21 -1.03 -1.86
C VAL A 21 6.81 -0.88 -3.25
N GLY A 22 6.58 0.27 -3.87
CA GLY A 22 7.04 0.61 -5.21
C GLY A 22 5.97 0.45 -6.28
N PHE A 23 6.39 0.17 -7.50
CA PHE A 23 5.52 0.11 -8.67
C PHE A 23 4.47 -1.01 -8.58
N SER A 24 3.20 -0.70 -8.85
CA SER A 24 2.08 -1.63 -8.83
C SER A 24 1.68 -2.09 -10.24
N TRP A 25 2.23 -3.22 -10.68
CA TRP A 25 1.81 -3.87 -11.93
C TRP A 25 0.33 -4.27 -11.94
N THR A 26 -0.18 -4.70 -10.79
CA THR A 26 -1.59 -5.09 -10.67
C THR A 26 -2.53 -3.91 -10.90
N VAL A 27 -2.17 -2.70 -10.45
CA VAL A 27 -2.96 -1.49 -10.73
C VAL A 27 -2.84 -1.05 -12.19
N PHE A 28 -1.65 -1.20 -12.79
CA PHE A 28 -1.47 -0.87 -14.21
C PHE A 28 -2.43 -1.66 -15.11
N PHE A 29 -2.51 -2.99 -14.92
CA PHE A 29 -3.36 -3.86 -15.76
C PHE A 29 -4.83 -3.91 -15.32
N PHE A 30 -5.11 -3.82 -14.02
CA PHE A 30 -6.45 -4.10 -13.47
C PHE A 30 -7.09 -2.92 -12.73
N GLY A 31 -6.46 -1.74 -12.74
CA GLY A 31 -6.98 -0.53 -12.13
C GLY A 31 -7.29 -0.69 -10.65
N PHE A 32 -8.57 -0.57 -10.28
CA PHE A 32 -9.07 -0.59 -8.91
C PHE A 32 -9.22 -1.99 -8.31
N ILE A 33 -9.23 -3.05 -9.13
CA ILE A 33 -9.44 -4.44 -8.68
C ILE A 33 -8.49 -4.87 -7.55
N PRO A 34 -7.18 -4.54 -7.57
CA PRO A 34 -6.27 -4.90 -6.48
C PRO A 34 -6.64 -4.26 -5.15
N ALA A 35 -7.26 -3.07 -5.16
CA ALA A 35 -7.71 -2.41 -3.94
C ALA A 35 -8.87 -3.17 -3.30
N LEU A 36 -9.77 -3.76 -4.09
CA LEU A 36 -10.84 -4.63 -3.60
C LEU A 36 -10.29 -5.86 -2.88
N PHE A 37 -9.30 -6.55 -3.48
CA PHE A 37 -8.68 -7.71 -2.85
C PHE A 37 -7.91 -7.38 -1.57
N ARG A 38 -7.46 -6.13 -1.39
CA ARG A 38 -6.82 -5.66 -0.16
C ARG A 38 -7.81 -5.12 0.89
N ALA A 39 -9.11 -5.21 0.61
CA ALA A 39 -10.19 -4.60 1.39
C ALA A 39 -9.94 -3.10 1.64
N ASP A 40 -9.41 -2.40 0.63
CA ASP A 40 -9.17 -0.97 0.62
C ASP A 40 -10.29 -0.27 -0.16
N TRP A 41 -11.46 -0.20 0.48
CA TRP A 41 -12.69 0.32 -0.12
C TRP A 41 -12.59 1.79 -0.51
N LYS A 42 -11.82 2.59 0.24
CA LYS A 42 -11.62 4.00 -0.02
C LYS A 42 -10.93 4.20 -1.37
N TRP A 43 -9.77 3.58 -1.57
CA TRP A 43 -9.06 3.73 -2.84
C TRP A 43 -9.70 2.96 -3.98
N ALA A 44 -10.37 1.83 -3.71
CA ALA A 44 -11.13 1.13 -4.73
C ALA A 44 -12.21 2.02 -5.37
N ALA A 45 -12.99 2.74 -4.55
CA ALA A 45 -14.01 3.67 -5.05
C ALA A 45 -13.40 4.86 -5.81
N ILE A 46 -12.35 5.48 -5.26
CA ILE A 46 -11.67 6.62 -5.90
C ILE A 46 -11.09 6.22 -7.25
N MET A 47 -10.36 5.10 -7.30
CA MET A 47 -9.75 4.62 -8.55
C MET A 47 -10.80 4.19 -9.56
N PHE A 48 -11.91 3.59 -9.13
CA PHE A 48 -13.01 3.23 -10.02
C PHE A 48 -13.64 4.48 -10.67
N LEU A 49 -14.00 5.48 -9.87
CA LEU A 49 -14.56 6.74 -10.38
C LEU A 49 -13.60 7.43 -11.35
N LEU A 50 -12.33 7.58 -10.97
CA LEU A 50 -11.32 8.21 -11.84
C LEU A 50 -11.07 7.40 -13.11
N SER A 51 -11.07 6.07 -13.01
CA SER A 51 -10.94 5.19 -14.18
C SER A 51 -12.12 5.36 -15.14
N MET A 52 -13.35 5.52 -14.64
CA MET A 52 -14.50 5.80 -15.50
C MET A 52 -14.39 7.15 -16.23
N PHE A 53 -14.02 8.23 -15.53
CA PHE A 53 -13.92 9.56 -16.14
C PHE A 53 -12.71 9.71 -17.07
N THR A 54 -11.65 8.95 -16.83
CA THR A 54 -10.41 9.00 -17.63
C THR A 54 -10.29 7.85 -18.62
N PHE A 55 -11.34 7.03 -18.79
CA PHE A 55 -11.30 5.81 -19.62
C PHE A 55 -10.09 4.91 -19.32
N GLY A 56 -9.75 4.77 -18.03
CA GLY A 56 -8.64 3.94 -17.56
C GLY A 56 -7.26 4.61 -17.55
N LEU A 57 -7.10 5.82 -18.11
CA LEU A 57 -5.80 6.52 -18.10
C LEU A 57 -5.30 6.82 -16.68
N SER A 58 -6.19 7.00 -15.71
CA SER A 58 -5.81 7.18 -14.30
C SER A 58 -4.93 6.04 -13.77
N ASN A 59 -5.05 4.83 -14.30
CA ASN A 59 -4.24 3.67 -13.90
C ASN A 59 -2.74 3.91 -14.12
N LEU A 60 -2.37 4.68 -15.15
CA LEU A 60 -0.98 5.05 -15.46
C LEU A 60 -0.36 5.92 -14.37
N VAL A 61 -1.17 6.70 -13.66
CA VAL A 61 -0.74 7.50 -12.51
C VAL A 61 -0.76 6.62 -11.25
N PHE A 62 -1.87 5.92 -11.01
CA PHE A 62 -2.07 5.13 -9.80
C PHE A 62 -1.07 3.97 -9.65
N MET A 63 -0.53 3.43 -10.74
CA MET A 63 0.49 2.38 -10.65
C MET A 63 1.76 2.83 -9.91
N PHE A 64 2.07 4.12 -9.90
CA PHE A 64 3.21 4.67 -9.15
C PHE A 64 2.84 5.03 -7.70
N ILE A 65 1.63 5.53 -7.46
CA ILE A 65 1.28 6.15 -6.17
C ILE A 65 0.43 5.25 -5.26
N TYR A 66 -0.34 4.30 -5.79
CA TYR A 66 -1.34 3.53 -5.02
C TYR A 66 -0.71 2.80 -3.83
N ASN A 67 0.38 2.07 -4.05
CA ASN A 67 1.06 1.32 -2.99
C ASN A 67 1.53 2.24 -1.85
N LYS A 68 2.04 3.43 -2.17
CA LYS A 68 2.44 4.44 -1.18
C LYS A 68 1.23 4.97 -0.39
N LEU A 69 0.12 5.24 -1.07
CA LEU A 69 -1.12 5.70 -0.44
C LEU A 69 -1.71 4.65 0.50
N PHE A 70 -1.70 3.38 0.08
CA PHE A 70 -2.13 2.25 0.89
C PHE A 70 -1.29 2.12 2.17
N VAL A 71 0.05 2.17 2.07
CA VAL A 71 0.94 2.17 3.24
C VAL A 71 0.64 3.33 4.18
N ARG A 72 0.44 4.54 3.64
CA ARG A 72 0.11 5.73 4.44
C ARG A 72 -1.17 5.53 5.25
N ASP A 73 -2.21 5.00 4.63
CA ASP A 73 -3.49 4.78 5.29
C ASP A 73 -3.43 3.69 6.36
N LEU A 74 -2.60 2.64 6.15
CA LEU A 74 -2.34 1.64 7.18
C LEU A 74 -1.66 2.27 8.41
N ILE A 75 -0.63 3.08 8.19
CA ILE A 75 0.06 3.79 9.27
C ILE A 75 -0.91 4.72 10.01
N GLY A 76 -1.71 5.50 9.28
CA GLY A 76 -2.74 6.37 9.85
C GLY A 76 -3.83 5.62 10.63
N ALA A 77 -4.13 4.37 10.26
CA ALA A 77 -5.03 3.49 10.99
C ALA A 77 -4.36 2.79 12.20
N GLY A 78 -3.14 3.17 12.56
CA GLY A 78 -2.42 2.66 13.72
C GLY A 78 -1.69 1.33 13.49
N PHE A 79 -1.56 0.88 12.24
CA PHE A 79 -0.75 -0.30 11.94
C PHE A 79 0.75 0.02 12.06
N LYS A 80 1.50 -0.92 12.62
CA LYS A 80 2.95 -0.85 12.75
C LYS A 80 3.62 -1.95 11.94
N ALA A 81 4.78 -1.68 11.36
CA ALA A 81 5.55 -2.65 10.60
C ALA A 81 6.10 -3.72 11.54
N GLN A 82 5.68 -4.96 11.33
CA GLN A 82 6.14 -6.13 12.07
C GLN A 82 7.39 -6.73 11.42
N SER A 83 7.40 -6.82 10.09
CA SER A 83 8.54 -7.36 9.34
C SER A 83 8.54 -6.86 7.91
N ILE A 84 9.66 -7.06 7.23
CA ILE A 84 9.84 -6.76 5.80
C ILE A 84 10.30 -8.03 5.10
N ALA A 85 9.68 -8.36 3.97
CA ALA A 85 9.94 -9.59 3.24
C ALA A 85 11.32 -9.61 2.58
N SER A 86 11.86 -8.43 2.22
CA SER A 86 13.19 -8.30 1.62
C SER A 86 13.75 -6.89 1.82
N GLY A 87 15.02 -6.79 2.21
CA GLY A 87 15.72 -5.52 2.42
C GLY A 87 15.54 -4.90 3.81
N ASP A 88 16.00 -3.66 3.95
CA ASP A 88 15.90 -2.90 5.20
C ASP A 88 14.64 -2.01 5.20
N LEU A 89 13.92 -2.00 6.32
CA LEU A 89 12.78 -1.13 6.54
C LEU A 89 13.17 0.36 6.48
N SER A 90 14.39 0.70 6.89
CA SER A 90 14.92 2.07 6.80
C SER A 90 15.05 2.51 5.34
N PHE A 91 15.49 1.60 4.47
CA PHE A 91 15.53 1.84 3.03
C PHE A 91 14.13 1.93 2.41
N ALA A 92 13.17 1.10 2.84
CA ALA A 92 11.79 1.24 2.39
C ALA A 92 11.18 2.58 2.83
N SER A 93 11.45 3.01 4.06
CA SER A 93 11.01 4.29 4.62
C SER A 93 11.57 5.48 3.83
N SER A 94 12.87 5.47 3.49
CA SER A 94 13.48 6.53 2.70
C SER A 94 12.91 6.61 1.28
N ARG A 95 12.65 5.48 0.63
CA ARG A 95 12.07 5.42 -0.73
C ARG A 95 10.62 5.87 -0.76
N ILE A 96 9.87 5.59 0.30
CA ILE A 96 8.49 6.05 0.45
C ILE A 96 8.45 7.52 0.88
N GLY A 97 9.50 8.01 1.55
CA GLY A 97 9.56 9.36 2.12
C GLY A 97 8.63 9.52 3.32
N MET A 98 8.42 8.46 4.10
CA MET A 98 7.61 8.46 5.32
C MET A 98 8.26 7.56 6.36
N GLU A 99 8.27 8.00 7.62
CA GLU A 99 8.70 7.15 8.74
C GLU A 99 7.68 6.04 8.96
N ILE A 100 8.17 4.79 8.95
CA ILE A 100 7.32 3.61 9.13
C ILE A 100 7.46 3.17 10.59
N PRO A 101 6.41 3.29 11.43
CA PRO A 101 6.48 2.91 12.84
C PRO A 101 6.71 1.40 12.94
N ARG A 102 7.74 1.00 13.68
CA ARG A 102 8.03 -0.42 13.93
C ARG A 102 7.16 -0.92 15.06
N LEU A 103 6.67 -2.15 14.93
CA LEU A 103 6.07 -2.85 16.06
C LEU A 103 7.25 -3.25 16.98
N GLU A 104 7.28 -2.68 18.17
CA GLU A 104 8.27 -3.09 19.19
C GLU A 104 8.07 -4.59 19.47
N ALA A 105 9.17 -5.34 19.40
CA ALA A 105 9.16 -6.71 19.90
C ALA A 105 8.99 -6.63 21.42
N ALA A 106 7.86 -7.15 21.91
CA ALA A 106 7.65 -7.35 23.33
C ALA A 106 8.67 -8.36 23.88
#